data_AF-A0A7Z7QZ74-F1
#
_entry.id   AF-A0A7Z7QZ74-F1
#
_cell.length_a   1.000
_cell.length_b   1.000
_cell.length_c   1.000
_cell.angle_alpha   90.00
_cell.angle_beta   90.00
_cell.angle_gamma   90.00
#
_symmetry.space_group_name_H-M   'P 1'
#
loop_
_entity.id
_entity.type
_entity.pdbx_description
1 polymer ?
#
loop_
_entity_poly.entity_id
_entity_poly.type
_entity_poly.pdbx_seq_one_letter_code
_entity_poly.pdbx_strand_id
1 'polypeptide(L)'
;MGYRTLKSIFHEHNESKMKEEYIKRFNSLASFNTNINIIPMENGKKVNDLEYPLFFMVTKNLSKKQELISINSRKIDRALNSLPYAAREQYFNDLLIDELQSTNEIENVFSTKQEIAHALNNQASDFLKFRGLVDQYKEIELNKKIKVDNVRDIRAIYDKLVSNEINEQDKLDGELFRKNFVGVHDGSTNKYIHVGLQPETKIVEYIGEMLTFLKYFDAPQPFKIMASHYMFEYIHPFYDGNGRVGRFIIAKLLSDYYDNYTALTFSYVIK
;
A
#
# COMPACT_ATOMS: atom_id res chain seq x y z
N MET A 1 22.40 -15.91 -7.27
CA MET A 1 22.54 -14.44 -7.36
C MET A 1 21.21 -13.79 -6.98
N GLY A 2 21.26 -12.67 -6.26
CA GLY A 2 20.08 -11.89 -5.88
C GLY A 2 19.43 -11.19 -7.08
N TYR A 3 18.24 -10.63 -6.88
CA TYR A 3 17.54 -9.83 -7.89
C TYR A 3 18.34 -8.54 -8.21
N ARG A 4 18.52 -8.24 -9.50
CA ARG A 4 19.17 -7.01 -9.98
C ARG A 4 18.14 -6.09 -10.60
N THR A 5 18.13 -4.81 -10.21
CA THR A 5 17.23 -3.81 -10.78
C THR A 5 17.64 -3.46 -12.21
N LEU A 6 16.68 -3.02 -13.04
CA LEU A 6 17.01 -2.54 -14.39
C LEU A 6 17.93 -1.30 -14.33
N LYS A 7 17.78 -0.46 -13.31
CA LYS A 7 18.67 0.66 -13.02
C LYS A 7 20.12 0.21 -12.78
N SER A 8 20.35 -0.85 -12.00
CA SER A 8 21.73 -1.32 -11.77
C SER A 8 22.36 -1.91 -13.02
N ILE A 9 21.57 -2.61 -13.84
CA ILE A 9 22.01 -3.17 -15.13
C ILE A 9 22.37 -2.05 -16.12
N PHE A 10 21.57 -0.97 -16.16
CA PHE A 10 21.87 0.21 -16.97
C PHE A 10 23.22 0.83 -16.60
N HIS A 11 23.48 1.04 -15.30
CA HIS A 11 24.72 1.66 -14.84
C HIS A 11 25.95 0.76 -14.96
N GLU A 12 25.80 -0.57 -14.80
CA GLU A 12 26.92 -1.52 -14.90
C GLU A 12 27.29 -1.87 -16.35
N HIS A 13 26.29 -1.83 -17.25
CA HIS A 13 26.48 -2.17 -18.65
C HIS A 13 26.11 -0.98 -19.54
N ASN A 14 24.87 -0.93 -20.04
CA ASN A 14 24.34 0.14 -20.87
C ASN A 14 22.83 -0.02 -21.07
N GLU A 15 22.22 0.94 -21.78
CA GLU A 15 20.80 0.94 -22.12
C GLU A 15 20.37 -0.29 -22.92
N SER A 16 21.18 -0.75 -23.88
CA SER A 16 20.85 -1.92 -24.70
C SER A 16 20.68 -3.17 -23.84
N LYS A 17 21.62 -3.42 -22.92
CA LYS A 17 21.55 -4.57 -21.99
C LYS A 17 20.40 -4.46 -21.01
N MET A 18 20.06 -3.25 -20.56
CA MET A 18 18.88 -3.02 -19.74
C MET A 18 17.59 -3.35 -20.49
N LYS A 19 17.47 -2.89 -21.76
CA LYS A 19 16.31 -3.18 -22.62
C LYS A 19 16.19 -4.68 -22.94
N GLU A 20 17.29 -5.35 -23.26
CA GLU A 20 17.33 -6.81 -23.45
C GLU A 20 16.79 -7.54 -22.21
N GLU A 21 17.23 -7.16 -21.02
CA GLU A 21 16.77 -7.76 -19.76
C GLU A 21 15.30 -7.41 -19.46
N TYR A 22 14.85 -6.19 -19.74
CA TYR A 22 13.43 -5.81 -19.63
C TYR A 22 12.55 -6.72 -20.51
N ILE A 23 12.89 -6.86 -21.80
CA ILE A 23 12.14 -7.69 -22.75
C ILE A 23 12.12 -9.15 -22.29
N LYS A 24 13.26 -9.67 -21.82
CA LYS A 24 13.36 -11.02 -21.26
C LYS A 24 12.47 -11.22 -20.04
N ARG A 25 12.39 -10.23 -19.15
CA ARG A 25 11.50 -10.28 -17.97
C ARG A 25 10.03 -10.19 -18.40
N PHE A 26 9.69 -9.25 -19.26
CA PHE A 26 8.31 -9.05 -19.72
C PHE A 26 7.74 -10.28 -20.45
N ASN A 27 8.56 -10.96 -21.25
CA ASN A 27 8.16 -12.16 -22.01
C ASN A 27 8.40 -13.49 -21.26
N SER A 28 8.78 -13.44 -19.97
CA SER A 28 8.98 -14.64 -19.16
C SER A 28 7.66 -15.36 -18.89
N LEU A 29 7.66 -16.70 -18.88
CA LEU A 29 6.50 -17.50 -18.47
C LEU A 29 6.08 -17.25 -17.01
N ALA A 30 6.95 -16.67 -16.19
CA ALA A 30 6.66 -16.32 -14.80
C ALA A 30 6.11 -14.89 -14.64
N SER A 31 5.93 -14.15 -15.74
CA SER A 31 5.47 -12.77 -15.72
C SER A 31 3.97 -12.65 -15.90
N PHE A 32 3.42 -11.72 -15.12
CA PHE A 32 2.02 -11.35 -15.11
C PHE A 32 1.93 -9.92 -15.65
N ASN A 33 1.55 -9.82 -16.92
CA ASN A 33 1.47 -8.56 -17.63
C ASN A 33 0.07 -7.96 -17.40
N THR A 34 0.02 -6.79 -16.80
CA THR A 34 -1.25 -6.10 -16.50
C THR A 34 -1.63 -5.19 -17.67
N ASN A 35 -2.88 -4.76 -17.70
CA ASN A 35 -3.36 -3.78 -18.70
C ASN A 35 -3.09 -2.33 -18.27
N ILE A 36 -2.42 -2.12 -17.14
CA ILE A 36 -2.13 -0.79 -16.61
C ILE A 36 -0.78 -0.34 -17.16
N ASN A 37 -0.74 0.85 -17.74
CA ASN A 37 0.49 1.45 -18.23
C ASN A 37 1.08 2.42 -17.20
N ILE A 38 2.40 2.50 -17.14
CA ILE A 38 3.14 3.47 -16.34
C ILE A 38 3.98 4.36 -17.23
N ILE A 39 3.92 5.66 -16.93
CA ILE A 39 4.76 6.69 -17.53
C ILE A 39 6.05 6.81 -16.73
N PRO A 40 7.23 6.67 -17.35
CA PRO A 40 8.51 6.78 -16.66
C PRO A 40 8.83 8.24 -16.30
N MET A 41 9.74 8.39 -15.33
CA MET A 41 10.27 9.68 -14.88
C MET A 41 11.70 9.86 -15.40
N GLU A 42 11.99 11.01 -16.00
CA GLU A 42 13.33 11.42 -16.40
C GLU A 42 13.60 12.84 -15.90
N ASN A 43 14.73 13.02 -15.19
CA ASN A 43 15.17 14.32 -14.67
C ASN A 43 14.09 15.13 -13.91
N GLY A 44 13.21 14.45 -13.16
CA GLY A 44 12.16 15.11 -12.39
C GLY A 44 10.86 15.35 -13.16
N LYS A 45 10.70 14.83 -14.37
CA LYS A 45 9.51 15.02 -15.21
C LYS A 45 9.02 13.70 -15.77
N LYS A 46 7.71 13.59 -15.99
CA LYS A 46 7.11 12.49 -16.75
C LYS A 46 7.48 12.60 -18.23
N VAL A 47 7.87 11.48 -18.84
CA VAL A 47 8.12 11.36 -20.27
C VAL A 47 6.81 10.92 -20.95
N ASN A 48 5.92 11.88 -21.21
CA ASN A 48 4.52 11.60 -21.56
C ASN A 48 4.32 10.92 -22.93
N ASP A 49 5.35 10.89 -23.77
CA ASP A 49 5.39 10.19 -25.06
C ASP A 49 5.81 8.72 -24.93
N LEU A 50 6.08 8.24 -23.70
CA LEU A 50 6.53 6.89 -23.42
C LEU A 50 5.69 6.25 -22.32
N GLU A 51 5.22 5.03 -22.60
CA GLU A 51 4.47 4.21 -21.65
C GLU A 51 5.05 2.80 -21.61
N TYR A 52 5.06 2.20 -20.42
CA TYR A 52 5.44 0.81 -20.22
C TYR A 52 4.29 0.05 -19.57
N PRO A 53 3.92 -1.14 -20.08
CA PRO A 53 2.97 -1.98 -19.39
C PRO A 53 3.54 -2.42 -18.04
N LEU A 54 2.77 -2.22 -16.98
CA LEU A 54 3.09 -2.70 -15.65
C LEU A 54 2.99 -4.22 -15.64
N PHE A 55 4.02 -4.88 -15.13
CA PHE A 55 4.03 -6.31 -14.92
C PHE A 55 4.78 -6.66 -13.64
N PHE A 56 4.51 -7.85 -13.11
CA PHE A 56 5.28 -8.45 -12.02
C PHE A 56 5.68 -9.87 -12.37
N MET A 57 6.78 -10.36 -11.79
CA MET A 57 7.29 -11.70 -12.06
C MET A 57 7.39 -12.50 -10.78
N VAL A 58 6.82 -13.70 -10.77
CA VAL A 58 6.90 -14.62 -9.63
C VAL A 58 8.21 -15.39 -9.70
N THR A 59 9.20 -14.91 -8.96
CA THR A 59 10.50 -15.60 -8.86
C THR A 59 10.42 -16.82 -7.94
N LYS A 60 11.40 -17.73 -8.03
CA LYS A 60 11.56 -18.85 -7.10
C LYS A 60 11.55 -18.42 -5.63
N ASN A 61 12.12 -17.25 -5.31
CA ASN A 61 12.14 -16.73 -3.94
C ASN A 61 10.76 -16.23 -3.51
N LEU A 62 10.04 -15.52 -4.38
CA LEU A 62 8.67 -15.08 -4.10
C LEU A 62 7.72 -16.26 -3.91
N SER A 63 7.84 -17.31 -4.73
CA SER A 63 7.06 -18.55 -4.56
C SER A 63 7.33 -19.22 -3.20
N LYS A 64 8.59 -19.35 -2.79
CA LYS A 64 8.94 -19.86 -1.44
C LYS A 64 8.37 -18.99 -0.32
N LYS A 65 8.43 -17.66 -0.46
CA LYS A 65 7.87 -16.73 0.53
C LYS A 65 6.35 -16.87 0.63
N GLN A 66 5.64 -17.00 -0.49
CA GLN A 66 4.19 -17.23 -0.50
C GLN A 66 3.81 -18.50 0.27
N GLU A 67 4.52 -19.60 0.03
CA GLU A 67 4.32 -20.85 0.77
C GLU A 67 4.56 -20.66 2.28
N LEU A 68 5.68 -20.02 2.65
CA LEU A 68 6.01 -19.75 4.05
C LEU A 68 4.98 -18.88 4.75
N ILE A 69 4.45 -17.84 4.10
CA ILE A 69 3.37 -17.00 4.65
C ILE A 69 2.16 -17.87 4.95
N SER A 70 1.74 -18.72 4.01
CA SER A 70 0.59 -19.62 4.18
C SER A 70 0.80 -20.65 5.31
N ILE A 71 2.03 -21.17 5.46
CA ILE A 71 2.38 -22.06 6.57
C ILE A 71 2.35 -21.33 7.91
N ASN A 72 2.90 -20.12 7.97
CA ASN A 72 3.02 -19.36 9.21
C ASN A 72 1.66 -18.82 9.67
N SER A 73 0.83 -18.30 8.76
CA SER A 73 -0.55 -17.88 9.06
C SER A 73 -1.33 -19.03 9.73
N ARG A 74 -1.28 -20.26 9.18
CA ARG A 74 -1.89 -21.43 9.82
C ARG A 74 -1.30 -21.81 11.18
N LYS A 75 -0.01 -21.54 11.42
CA LYS A 75 0.61 -21.76 12.75
C LYS A 75 0.11 -20.73 13.75
N ILE A 76 -0.01 -19.47 13.32
CA ILE A 76 -0.57 -18.37 14.11
C ILE A 76 -2.00 -18.72 14.51
N ASP A 77 -2.86 -19.12 13.56
CA ASP A 77 -4.24 -19.52 13.85
C ASP A 77 -4.33 -20.65 14.90
N ARG A 78 -3.49 -21.69 14.76
CA ARG A 78 -3.45 -22.80 15.72
C ARG A 78 -3.00 -22.34 17.11
N ALA A 79 -1.97 -21.50 17.18
CA ALA A 79 -1.49 -20.97 18.45
C ALA A 79 -2.55 -20.11 19.12
N LEU A 80 -3.21 -19.22 18.36
CA LEU A 80 -4.28 -18.36 18.87
C LEU A 80 -5.46 -19.17 19.40
N ASN A 81 -5.85 -20.23 18.71
CA ASN A 81 -6.95 -21.11 19.16
C ASN A 81 -6.64 -21.84 20.48
N SER A 82 -5.38 -21.92 20.90
CA SER A 82 -4.99 -22.48 22.20
C SER A 82 -4.98 -21.46 23.34
N LEU A 83 -5.12 -20.16 23.04
CA LEU A 83 -5.03 -19.08 24.02
C LEU A 83 -6.41 -18.63 24.52
N PRO A 84 -6.52 -18.21 25.80
CA PRO A 84 -7.70 -17.53 26.30
C PRO A 84 -8.03 -16.28 25.48
N TYR A 85 -9.31 -15.92 25.36
CA TYR A 85 -9.76 -14.75 24.61
C TYR A 85 -9.02 -13.46 25.02
N ALA A 86 -8.89 -13.20 26.33
CA ALA A 86 -8.19 -12.02 26.83
C ALA A 86 -6.72 -11.93 26.36
N ALA A 87 -6.03 -13.07 26.23
CA ALA A 87 -4.65 -13.08 25.72
C ALA A 87 -4.60 -12.81 24.20
N ARG A 88 -5.59 -13.29 23.44
CA ARG A 88 -5.71 -13.00 22.00
C ARG A 88 -5.99 -11.53 21.74
N GLU A 89 -6.89 -10.93 22.51
CA GLU A 89 -7.25 -9.51 22.42
C GLU A 89 -6.06 -8.62 22.81
N GLN A 90 -5.37 -8.92 23.91
CA GLN A 90 -4.16 -8.18 24.30
C GLN A 90 -3.09 -8.25 23.20
N TYR A 91 -2.81 -9.44 22.68
CA TYR A 91 -1.80 -9.60 21.63
C TYR A 91 -2.18 -8.87 20.34
N PHE A 92 -3.46 -8.88 19.97
CA PHE A 92 -3.97 -8.10 18.84
C PHE A 92 -3.75 -6.61 19.05
N ASN A 93 -4.09 -6.08 20.23
CA ASN A 93 -3.88 -4.68 20.56
C ASN A 93 -2.39 -4.28 20.53
N ASP A 94 -1.49 -5.16 20.99
CA ASP A 94 -0.05 -4.92 20.94
C ASP A 94 0.46 -4.84 19.48
N LEU A 95 0.03 -5.76 18.61
CA LEU A 95 0.36 -5.71 17.18
C LEU A 95 -0.21 -4.44 16.51
N LEU A 96 -1.45 -4.10 16.86
CA LEU A 96 -2.10 -2.90 16.35
C LEU A 96 -1.31 -1.64 16.74
N ILE A 97 -0.86 -1.52 17.98
CA ILE A 97 -0.03 -0.39 18.42
C ILE A 97 1.26 -0.30 17.58
N ASP A 98 1.92 -1.43 17.34
CA ASP A 98 3.16 -1.48 16.55
C ASP A 98 2.95 -1.12 15.07
N GLU A 99 1.85 -1.60 14.48
CA GLU A 99 1.45 -1.27 13.12
C GLU A 99 1.14 0.22 12.97
N LEU A 100 0.33 0.77 13.88
CA LEU A 100 -0.10 2.17 13.85
C LEU A 100 1.06 3.13 14.12
N GLN A 101 2.00 2.75 14.98
CA GLN A 101 3.22 3.53 15.19
C GLN A 101 4.06 3.52 13.91
N SER A 102 4.31 2.33 13.35
CA SER A 102 5.19 2.17 12.19
C SER A 102 4.63 2.86 10.94
N THR A 103 3.31 2.78 10.70
CA THR A 103 2.67 3.45 9.56
C THR A 103 2.77 4.97 9.67
N ASN A 104 2.67 5.54 10.87
CA ASN A 104 2.82 6.98 11.06
C ASN A 104 4.29 7.42 10.95
N GLU A 105 5.23 6.66 11.52
CA GLU A 105 6.66 6.94 11.42
C GLU A 105 7.15 6.99 9.97
N ILE A 106 6.63 6.11 9.10
CA ILE A 106 6.96 6.11 7.66
C ILE A 106 6.56 7.43 6.98
N GLU A 107 5.46 8.07 7.42
CA GLU A 107 5.03 9.39 6.93
C GLU A 107 5.66 10.57 7.69
N ASN A 108 6.66 10.33 8.54
CA ASN A 108 7.24 11.32 9.46
C ASN A 108 6.23 11.92 10.46
N VAL A 109 5.14 11.21 10.75
CA VAL A 109 4.18 11.57 11.78
C VAL A 109 4.61 10.91 13.09
N PHE A 110 5.29 11.66 13.95
CA PHE A 110 5.79 11.09 15.22
C PHE A 110 4.65 10.78 16.19
N SER A 111 4.59 9.52 16.61
CA SER A 111 3.59 8.97 17.53
C SER A 111 4.30 8.05 18.51
N THR A 112 4.02 8.16 19.80
CA THR A 112 4.50 7.18 20.80
C THR A 112 3.52 6.02 20.93
N LYS A 113 4.01 4.84 21.32
CA LYS A 113 3.14 3.70 21.66
C LYS A 113 2.12 4.04 22.73
N GLN A 114 2.50 4.91 23.69
CA GLN A 114 1.60 5.37 24.75
C GLN A 114 0.45 6.22 24.19
N GLU A 115 0.73 7.18 23.29
CA GLU A 115 -0.32 7.98 22.64
C GLU A 115 -1.31 7.09 21.87
N ILE A 116 -0.82 6.10 21.11
CA ILE A 116 -1.66 5.17 20.36
C ILE A 116 -2.46 4.27 21.30
N ALA A 117 -1.84 3.71 22.34
CA ALA A 117 -2.52 2.90 23.35
C ALA A 117 -3.61 3.70 24.08
N HIS A 118 -3.38 4.99 24.36
CA HIS A 118 -4.39 5.87 24.93
C HIS A 118 -5.55 6.10 23.96
N ALA A 119 -5.27 6.36 22.69
CA ALA A 119 -6.30 6.51 21.65
C ALA A 119 -7.12 5.23 21.44
N LEU A 120 -6.51 4.05 21.63
CA LEU A 120 -7.19 2.76 21.56
C LEU A 120 -8.18 2.54 22.74
N ASN A 121 -7.85 3.01 23.94
CA ASN A 121 -8.60 2.69 25.16
C ASN A 121 -9.61 3.76 25.58
N ASN A 122 -9.41 5.03 25.22
CA ASN A 122 -10.25 6.15 25.69
C ASN A 122 -11.03 6.80 24.55
N GLN A 123 -12.37 6.83 24.66
CA GLN A 123 -13.23 7.51 23.69
C GLN A 123 -13.26 9.05 23.84
N ALA A 124 -12.72 9.59 24.93
CA ALA A 124 -12.75 11.00 25.26
C ALA A 124 -11.35 11.47 25.70
N SER A 125 -10.49 11.90 24.77
CA SER A 125 -9.31 12.72 25.09
C SER A 125 -8.67 13.38 23.86
N ASP A 126 -7.77 14.31 24.15
CA ASP A 126 -7.04 15.28 23.30
C ASP A 126 -6.18 14.71 22.15
N PHE A 127 -6.25 13.40 21.86
CA PHE A 127 -5.51 12.71 20.80
C PHE A 127 -6.39 12.40 19.57
N LEU A 128 -7.30 13.33 19.24
CA LEU A 128 -8.14 13.28 18.03
C LEU A 128 -7.31 13.00 16.76
N LYS A 129 -6.04 13.41 16.75
CA LYS A 129 -5.09 13.24 15.63
C LYS A 129 -4.75 11.80 15.25
N PHE A 130 -5.15 10.77 15.99
CA PHE A 130 -4.89 9.36 15.62
C PHE A 130 -6.17 8.51 15.60
N ARG A 131 -7.32 9.15 15.84
CA ARG A 131 -8.56 8.43 16.06
C ARG A 131 -9.08 7.77 14.78
N GLY A 132 -9.00 8.47 13.65
CA GLY A 132 -9.43 7.93 12.36
C GLY A 132 -8.65 6.66 11.97
N LEU A 133 -7.33 6.71 12.18
CA LEU A 133 -6.43 5.59 11.99
C LEU A 133 -6.76 4.41 12.93
N VAL A 134 -6.84 4.67 14.23
CA VAL A 134 -7.18 3.66 15.25
C VAL A 134 -8.53 3.00 14.97
N ASP A 135 -9.57 3.79 14.75
CA ASP A 135 -10.93 3.31 14.57
C ASP A 135 -11.01 2.41 13.35
N GLN A 136 -10.40 2.78 12.22
CA GLN A 136 -10.44 1.96 11.01
C GLN A 136 -9.69 0.63 11.13
N TYR A 137 -8.51 0.61 11.74
CA TYR A 137 -7.81 -0.66 11.93
C TYR A 137 -8.57 -1.57 12.93
N LYS A 138 -9.27 -1.02 13.92
CA LYS A 138 -10.22 -1.80 14.75
C LYS A 138 -11.41 -2.33 13.94
N GLU A 139 -11.86 -1.64 12.89
CA GLU A 139 -12.91 -2.18 12.00
C GLU A 139 -12.45 -3.46 11.26
N ILE A 140 -11.13 -3.63 11.03
CA ILE A 140 -10.55 -4.88 10.50
C ILE A 140 -10.74 -6.02 11.52
N GLU A 141 -10.42 -5.79 12.80
CA GLU A 141 -10.58 -6.77 13.88
C GLU A 141 -12.01 -7.32 13.93
N LEU A 142 -12.97 -6.40 13.90
CA LEU A 142 -14.39 -6.69 14.07
C LEU A 142 -15.02 -7.36 12.84
N ASN A 143 -14.22 -7.69 11.81
CA ASN A 143 -14.68 -8.18 10.51
C ASN A 143 -15.83 -7.33 9.95
N LYS A 144 -15.82 -6.03 10.24
CA LYS A 144 -16.80 -5.12 9.68
C LYS A 144 -16.59 -5.09 8.17
N LYS A 145 -17.67 -4.90 7.41
CA LYS A 145 -17.65 -4.83 5.94
C LYS A 145 -16.97 -3.53 5.45
N ILE A 146 -15.68 -3.36 5.72
CA ILE A 146 -14.85 -2.39 5.00
C ILE A 146 -14.76 -2.90 3.57
N LYS A 147 -15.37 -2.17 2.65
CA LYS A 147 -15.38 -2.51 1.23
C LYS A 147 -14.19 -1.87 0.54
N VAL A 148 -13.67 -2.56 -0.47
CA VAL A 148 -12.65 -2.06 -1.40
C VAL A 148 -13.09 -2.51 -2.79
N ASP A 149 -14.35 -2.22 -3.14
CA ASP A 149 -15.00 -2.74 -4.36
C ASP A 149 -15.08 -1.67 -5.46
N ASN A 150 -15.20 -0.40 -5.08
CA ASN A 150 -15.37 0.71 -6.00
C ASN A 150 -14.59 1.96 -5.55
N VAL A 151 -14.46 2.91 -6.46
CA VAL A 151 -13.68 4.15 -6.26
C VAL A 151 -14.16 4.97 -5.05
N ARG A 152 -15.48 4.99 -4.77
CA ARG A 152 -16.02 5.72 -3.61
C ARG A 152 -15.65 5.06 -2.28
N ASP A 153 -15.39 3.75 -2.27
CA ASP A 153 -14.91 3.08 -1.07
C ASP A 153 -13.50 3.58 -0.70
N ILE A 154 -12.63 3.78 -1.69
CA ILE A 154 -11.29 4.37 -1.49
C ILE A 154 -11.40 5.77 -0.90
N ARG A 155 -12.33 6.58 -1.39
CA ARG A 155 -12.62 7.90 -0.82
C ARG A 155 -13.15 7.81 0.61
N ALA A 156 -14.09 6.92 0.88
CA ALA A 156 -14.64 6.74 2.23
C ALA A 156 -13.57 6.25 3.23
N ILE A 157 -12.64 5.41 2.80
CA ILE A 157 -11.48 5.02 3.60
C ILE A 157 -10.63 6.24 3.90
N TYR A 158 -10.29 7.07 2.91
CA TYR A 158 -9.52 8.30 3.14
C TYR A 158 -10.20 9.25 4.16
N ASP A 159 -11.50 9.53 3.97
CA ASP A 159 -12.26 10.43 4.83
C ASP A 159 -12.30 9.94 6.28
N LYS A 160 -12.42 8.63 6.49
CA LYS A 160 -12.38 8.08 7.84
C LYS A 160 -10.97 8.02 8.42
N LEU A 161 -9.94 7.75 7.62
CA LEU A 161 -8.60 7.42 8.10
C LEU A 161 -7.80 8.66 8.45
N VAL A 162 -7.82 9.65 7.56
CA VAL A 162 -6.90 10.78 7.62
C VAL A 162 -7.55 12.14 7.55
N SER A 163 -8.76 12.31 6.99
CA SER A 163 -9.22 13.67 6.62
C SER A 163 -9.33 14.68 7.78
N ASN A 164 -9.49 14.20 9.02
CA ASN A 164 -9.52 15.07 10.21
C ASN A 164 -8.13 15.58 10.63
N GLU A 165 -7.07 15.02 10.07
CA GLU A 165 -5.65 15.34 10.36
C GLU A 165 -4.99 16.14 9.24
N ILE A 166 -5.68 16.29 8.10
CA ILE A 166 -5.16 16.94 6.89
C ILE A 166 -5.23 18.46 7.05
N ASN A 167 -4.16 19.16 6.66
CA ASN A 167 -4.12 20.62 6.68
C ASN A 167 -5.16 21.22 5.69
N GLU A 168 -5.63 22.44 5.96
CA GLU A 168 -6.60 23.12 5.07
C GLU A 168 -6.15 23.18 3.60
N GLN A 169 -4.85 23.36 3.35
CA GLN A 169 -4.26 23.42 2.01
C GLN A 169 -4.24 22.07 1.27
N ASP A 170 -4.30 20.96 2.01
CA ASP A 170 -4.22 19.60 1.50
C ASP A 170 -5.62 18.95 1.40
N LYS A 171 -6.68 19.73 1.66
CA LYS A 171 -8.06 19.31 1.43
C LYS A 171 -8.32 19.07 -0.04
N LEU A 172 -9.10 18.04 -0.31
CA LEU A 172 -9.43 17.62 -1.68
C LEU A 172 -10.34 18.66 -2.33
N ASP A 173 -9.98 19.06 -3.55
CA ASP A 173 -10.66 20.06 -4.37
C ASP A 173 -11.48 19.44 -5.52
N GLY A 174 -11.40 18.12 -5.69
CA GLY A 174 -12.21 17.33 -6.60
C GLY A 174 -13.47 16.72 -5.99
N GLU A 175 -14.22 15.99 -6.81
CA GLU A 175 -15.42 15.27 -6.37
C GLU A 175 -15.05 14.10 -5.44
N LEU A 176 -14.04 13.31 -5.84
CA LEU A 176 -13.53 12.16 -5.11
C LEU A 176 -12.07 12.33 -4.74
N PHE A 177 -11.24 12.94 -5.57
CA PHE A 177 -9.79 12.99 -5.39
C PHE A 177 -9.23 14.40 -5.62
N ARG A 178 -7.91 14.57 -5.51
CA ARG A 178 -7.28 15.84 -5.85
C ARG A 178 -7.40 16.15 -7.35
N LYS A 179 -7.49 17.43 -7.71
CA LYS A 179 -7.39 17.89 -9.11
C LYS A 179 -5.98 18.33 -9.47
N ASN A 180 -5.28 18.96 -8.53
CA ASN A 180 -3.99 19.59 -8.80
C ASN A 180 -2.82 18.64 -8.59
N PHE A 181 -1.64 19.18 -8.89
CA PHE A 181 -0.38 18.46 -8.96
C PHE A 181 0.06 18.00 -7.57
N VAL A 182 0.60 16.79 -7.50
CA VAL A 182 1.38 16.31 -6.36
C VAL A 182 2.55 15.48 -6.89
N GLY A 183 3.68 15.54 -6.21
CA GLY A 183 4.84 14.73 -6.55
C GLY A 183 5.68 14.43 -5.33
N VAL A 184 6.37 13.30 -5.39
CA VAL A 184 7.30 12.85 -4.37
C VAL A 184 8.71 13.22 -4.80
N HIS A 185 9.46 13.88 -3.93
CA HIS A 185 10.83 14.33 -4.20
C HIS A 185 11.88 13.40 -3.58
N ASP A 186 13.03 13.33 -4.23
CA ASP A 186 14.26 12.87 -3.58
C ASP A 186 14.84 14.03 -2.77
N GLY A 187 14.91 13.87 -1.44
CA GLY A 187 15.41 14.91 -0.52
C GLY A 187 16.87 15.32 -0.76
N SER A 188 17.68 14.49 -1.43
CA SER A 188 19.08 14.82 -1.73
C SER A 188 19.25 15.65 -3.00
N THR A 189 18.40 15.43 -4.01
CA THR A 189 18.50 16.11 -5.32
C THR A 189 17.42 17.15 -5.55
N ASN A 190 16.40 17.19 -4.70
CA ASN A 190 15.17 17.98 -4.83
C ASN A 190 14.38 17.73 -6.12
N LYS A 191 14.73 16.69 -6.90
CA LYS A 191 14.01 16.30 -8.11
C LYS A 191 12.84 15.40 -7.77
N TYR A 192 11.75 15.50 -8.53
CA TYR A 192 10.66 14.54 -8.43
C TYR A 192 11.12 13.14 -8.83
N ILE A 193 10.92 12.16 -7.96
CA ILE A 193 11.10 10.75 -8.28
C ILE A 193 9.80 10.12 -8.78
N HIS A 194 8.68 10.73 -8.42
CA HIS A 194 7.36 10.34 -8.87
C HIS A 194 6.44 11.56 -8.92
N VAL A 195 5.53 11.58 -9.88
CA VAL A 195 4.46 12.57 -9.99
C VAL A 195 3.16 11.79 -10.12
N GLY A 196 2.17 12.11 -9.29
CA GLY A 196 0.88 11.43 -9.30
C GLY A 196 0.13 11.62 -10.62
N LEU A 197 -0.94 10.85 -10.83
CA LEU A 197 -1.78 11.02 -12.02
C LEU A 197 -2.60 12.31 -11.96
N GLN A 198 -2.89 12.85 -13.14
CA GLN A 198 -3.72 14.03 -13.35
C GLN A 198 -4.41 13.95 -14.72
N PRO A 199 -5.59 14.55 -14.91
CA PRO A 199 -6.44 15.18 -13.89
C PRO A 199 -7.19 14.13 -13.03
N GLU A 200 -8.08 14.57 -12.15
CA GLU A 200 -8.92 13.70 -11.30
C GLU A 200 -9.60 12.55 -12.07
N THR A 201 -10.06 12.79 -13.31
CA THR A 201 -10.70 11.75 -14.12
C THR A 201 -9.77 10.56 -14.40
N LYS A 202 -8.47 10.79 -14.63
CA LYS A 202 -7.47 9.72 -14.77
C LYS A 202 -7.20 9.01 -13.45
N ILE A 203 -7.28 9.72 -12.32
CA ILE A 203 -7.16 9.11 -10.99
C ILE A 203 -8.33 8.14 -10.78
N VAL A 204 -9.56 8.57 -11.06
CA VAL A 204 -10.77 7.73 -10.97
C VAL A 204 -10.67 6.50 -11.88
N GLU A 205 -10.25 6.69 -13.12
CA GLU A 205 -10.03 5.62 -14.10
C GLU A 205 -9.05 4.58 -13.58
N TYR A 206 -7.83 5.00 -13.20
CA TYR A 206 -6.78 4.06 -12.78
C TYR A 206 -7.07 3.40 -11.42
N ILE A 207 -7.77 4.07 -10.49
CA ILE A 207 -8.28 3.39 -9.29
C ILE A 207 -9.29 2.31 -9.69
N GLY A 208 -10.18 2.60 -10.65
CA GLY A 208 -11.10 1.61 -11.22
C GLY A 208 -10.37 0.41 -11.86
N GLU A 209 -9.29 0.66 -12.59
CA GLU A 209 -8.45 -0.39 -13.17
C GLU A 209 -7.74 -1.22 -12.10
N MET A 210 -7.18 -0.58 -11.07
CA MET A 210 -6.56 -1.26 -9.92
C MET A 210 -7.55 -2.18 -9.21
N LEU A 211 -8.79 -1.72 -8.98
CA LEU A 211 -9.85 -2.51 -8.36
C LEU A 211 -10.30 -3.67 -9.26
N THR A 212 -10.42 -3.43 -10.56
CA THR A 212 -10.72 -4.46 -11.56
C THR A 212 -9.61 -5.52 -11.60
N PHE A 213 -8.34 -5.09 -11.56
CA PHE A 213 -7.17 -5.95 -11.47
C PHE A 213 -7.22 -6.82 -10.22
N LEU A 214 -7.45 -6.23 -9.04
CA LEU A 214 -7.57 -6.99 -7.78
C LEU A 214 -8.61 -8.10 -7.88
N LYS A 215 -9.77 -7.78 -8.47
CA LYS A 215 -10.92 -8.69 -8.52
C LYS A 215 -10.80 -9.79 -9.57
N TYR A 216 -10.36 -9.45 -10.78
CA TYR A 216 -10.50 -10.34 -11.94
C TYR A 216 -9.18 -10.80 -12.56
N PHE A 217 -8.06 -10.17 -12.23
CA PHE A 217 -6.78 -10.57 -12.81
C PHE A 217 -6.40 -11.98 -12.33
N ASP A 218 -5.97 -12.82 -13.28
CA ASP A 218 -5.57 -14.20 -13.01
C ASP A 218 -4.12 -14.24 -12.51
N ALA A 219 -3.96 -14.12 -11.20
CA ALA A 219 -2.70 -14.28 -10.50
C ALA A 219 -2.93 -14.67 -9.05
N PRO A 220 -1.94 -15.26 -8.37
CA PRO A 220 -2.05 -15.56 -6.95
C PRO A 220 -2.32 -14.30 -6.13
N GLN A 221 -3.33 -14.37 -5.25
CA GLN A 221 -3.86 -13.22 -4.51
C GLN A 221 -2.80 -12.37 -3.79
N PRO A 222 -1.79 -12.93 -3.09
CA PRO A 222 -0.79 -12.12 -2.41
C PRO A 222 -0.01 -11.21 -3.35
N PHE A 223 0.27 -11.66 -4.57
CA PHE A 223 0.97 -10.84 -5.56
C PHE A 223 0.07 -9.76 -6.14
N LYS A 224 -1.23 -10.02 -6.30
CA LYS A 224 -2.19 -8.98 -6.68
C LYS A 224 -2.29 -7.88 -5.61
N ILE A 225 -2.36 -8.25 -4.34
CA ILE A 225 -2.40 -7.27 -3.23
C ILE A 225 -1.14 -6.40 -3.20
N MET A 226 0.05 -7.01 -3.38
CA MET A 226 1.30 -6.24 -3.41
C MET A 226 1.40 -5.36 -4.67
N ALA A 227 0.99 -5.86 -5.84
CA ALA A 227 1.00 -5.10 -7.08
C ALA A 227 0.00 -3.93 -7.03
N SER A 228 -1.18 -4.12 -6.43
CA SER A 228 -2.18 -3.05 -6.28
C SER A 228 -1.69 -1.93 -5.37
N HIS A 229 -0.86 -2.23 -4.38
CA HIS A 229 -0.24 -1.18 -3.57
C HIS A 229 0.72 -0.32 -4.38
N TYR A 230 1.57 -0.94 -5.22
CA TYR A 230 2.37 -0.18 -6.18
C TYR A 230 1.49 0.68 -7.10
N MET A 231 0.39 0.11 -7.63
CA MET A 231 -0.55 0.86 -8.47
C MET A 231 -1.15 2.05 -7.72
N PHE A 232 -1.58 1.86 -6.46
CA PHE A 232 -2.14 2.92 -5.63
C PHE A 232 -1.14 4.05 -5.39
N GLU A 233 0.10 3.71 -4.99
CA GLU A 233 1.17 4.69 -4.76
C GLU A 233 1.56 5.44 -6.05
N TYR A 234 1.51 4.75 -7.20
CA TYR A 234 1.74 5.34 -8.52
C TYR A 234 0.61 6.30 -8.96
N ILE A 235 -0.64 5.98 -8.61
CA ILE A 235 -1.78 6.85 -8.91
C ILE A 235 -1.71 8.11 -8.03
N HIS A 236 -1.37 7.92 -6.76
CA HIS A 236 -1.20 8.97 -5.75
C HIS A 236 -2.44 9.88 -5.62
N PRO A 237 -3.62 9.34 -5.28
CA PRO A 237 -4.91 10.03 -5.44
C PRO A 237 -5.16 11.24 -4.52
N PHE A 238 -4.39 11.42 -3.45
CA PHE A 238 -4.60 12.46 -2.44
C PHE A 238 -3.42 13.45 -2.37
N TYR A 239 -3.62 14.62 -1.75
CA TYR A 239 -2.52 15.56 -1.50
C TYR A 239 -1.62 15.08 -0.35
N ASP A 240 -2.21 14.50 0.70
CA ASP A 240 -1.53 13.87 1.82
C ASP A 240 -2.27 12.58 2.22
N GLY A 241 -1.61 11.69 2.97
CA GLY A 241 -2.20 10.46 3.50
C GLY A 241 -2.19 9.26 2.55
N ASN A 242 -1.59 9.38 1.35
CA ASN A 242 -1.52 8.28 0.37
C ASN A 242 -0.90 7.02 1.00
N GLY A 243 0.29 7.12 1.58
CA GLY A 243 0.94 5.94 2.16
C GLY A 243 0.13 5.28 3.28
N ARG A 244 -0.52 6.07 4.15
CA ARG A 244 -1.40 5.56 5.22
C ARG A 244 -2.62 4.82 4.66
N VAL A 245 -3.29 5.38 3.65
CA VAL A 245 -4.42 4.74 2.98
C VAL A 245 -3.98 3.49 2.22
N GLY A 246 -2.86 3.55 1.50
CA GLY A 246 -2.30 2.43 0.75
C GLY A 246 -1.95 1.24 1.65
N ARG A 247 -1.33 1.50 2.81
CA ARG A 247 -1.00 0.46 3.81
C ARG A 247 -2.24 -0.10 4.50
N PHE A 248 -3.23 0.73 4.80
CA PHE A 248 -4.51 0.25 5.34
C PHE A 248 -5.25 -0.66 4.34
N ILE A 249 -5.28 -0.30 3.05
CA ILE A 249 -5.87 -1.14 2.00
C ILE A 249 -5.15 -2.49 1.94
N ILE A 250 -3.80 -2.50 1.97
CA ILE A 250 -3.04 -3.76 2.07
C ILE A 250 -3.45 -4.55 3.30
N ALA A 251 -3.46 -3.93 4.49
CA ALA A 251 -3.77 -4.60 5.74
C ALA A 251 -5.15 -5.26 5.65
N LYS A 252 -6.16 -4.53 5.16
CA LYS A 252 -7.51 -5.09 4.96
C LYS A 252 -7.50 -6.27 3.99
N LEU A 253 -6.87 -6.14 2.82
CA LEU A 253 -6.85 -7.21 1.81
C LEU A 253 -6.07 -8.45 2.27
N LEU A 254 -4.99 -8.27 3.03
CA LEU A 254 -4.25 -9.38 3.65
C LEU A 254 -5.06 -10.03 4.77
N SER A 255 -5.81 -9.26 5.54
CA SER A 255 -6.69 -9.75 6.59
C SER A 255 -7.77 -10.67 6.04
N ASP A 256 -8.38 -10.27 4.91
CA ASP A 256 -9.40 -11.08 4.23
C ASP A 256 -8.86 -12.38 3.65
N TYR A 257 -7.60 -12.37 3.22
CA TYR A 257 -7.01 -13.50 2.52
C TYR A 257 -6.28 -14.48 3.44
N TYR A 258 -5.65 -13.97 4.50
CA TYR A 258 -4.92 -14.76 5.49
C TYR A 258 -5.62 -14.70 6.84
N ASP A 259 -5.25 -13.71 7.66
CA ASP A 259 -5.73 -13.51 9.02
C ASP A 259 -5.34 -12.10 9.49
N ASN A 260 -6.02 -11.62 10.53
CA ASN A 260 -5.82 -10.27 11.05
C ASN A 260 -4.40 -10.07 11.61
N TYR A 261 -3.75 -11.10 12.16
CA TYR A 261 -2.45 -10.98 12.81
C TYR A 261 -1.32 -10.88 11.79
N THR A 262 -1.42 -11.64 10.68
CA THR A 262 -0.52 -11.51 9.53
C THR A 262 -0.65 -10.12 8.92
N ALA A 263 -1.88 -9.58 8.80
CA ALA A 263 -2.13 -8.27 8.23
C ALA A 263 -1.52 -7.11 9.05
N LEU A 264 -1.65 -7.15 10.37
CA LEU A 264 -1.20 -6.10 11.30
C LEU A 264 0.30 -6.09 11.60
N THR A 265 1.11 -6.65 10.70
CA THR A 265 2.58 -6.58 10.80
C THR A 265 3.22 -5.90 9.60
N PHE A 266 2.41 -5.45 8.63
CA PHE A 266 2.91 -4.97 7.35
C PHE A 266 3.79 -3.73 7.49
N SER A 267 3.31 -2.66 8.11
CA SER A 267 4.08 -1.42 8.27
C SER A 267 5.27 -1.62 9.21
N TYR A 268 5.12 -2.51 10.21
CA TYR A 268 6.20 -2.83 11.14
C TYR A 268 7.42 -3.47 10.46
N VAL A 269 7.23 -4.28 9.42
CA VAL A 269 8.33 -5.03 8.77
C VAL A 269 8.98 -4.34 7.59
N ILE A 270 8.37 -3.30 7.02
CA ILE A 270 8.85 -2.62 5.79
C ILE A 270 9.80 -1.44 6.06
N LYS A 271 10.35 -1.32 7.28
CA LYS A 271 11.34 -0.30 7.67
C LYS A 271 12.59 -0.31 6.79
#